data_AF-A0A8C9L962-F1
#
_entry.id   AF-A0A8C9L962-F1
#
_cell.length_a   1.000
_cell.length_b   1.000
_cell.length_c   1.000
_cell.angle_alpha   90.00
_cell.angle_beta   90.00
_cell.angle_gamma   90.00
#
_symmetry.space_group_name_H-M   'P 1'
#
loop_
_entity.id
_entity.type
_entity.pdbx_description
1 polymer ?
#
loop_
_entity_poly.entity_id
_entity_poly.type
_entity_poly.pdbx_seq_one_letter_code
_entity_poly.pdbx_strand_id
1 'polypeptide(L)'
;MVKHQPLQYYEPQLCLSCLTGIYGCRWKRYQRSHDDTTKWERLWFLILTSSFFLTLVWFYFWWEVHNDYNEINWFLYNRMGYWSDWSIPILVTTAAGFTYITVLLILALCHIAVGQQMNLHWLHKIGLMTTLITTVVTMSSIAQLWDDEWEMVFISLQATAPFLHIGALAAVTALSWLIAGQFARMEKATSQMLMITAYLAVVVALYLVPLTISSPCIMEKKALGPKPAIIGHRGAPMLAPENTLMSFQKAVEQKIYGVQADVVLSYDGVPFLMHDKTLRRTTNVEEVFPGRAYEHSSMFNWTDLEMLNAGEWFLRNDPFWTAGSLSRSDYLEAANQSVCKLADMLEVIKDNTSLILNFQDLPPDHPYYTSYINITLKTILASGIQQQVMWLPDTERQLVRQIAPAFQQTSGLKLDAERLREKGIVKLNLRYTKVTNEDPPDEYRLIWITSDLISFVVIVGVFIFQKWRLGSIRTYNPEQIMLSAAVRRSSRDVKIMKEKLIFSGMDQGWSVKALCFILQLSLC
;
A
#
# COMPACT_ATOMS: atom_id res chain seq x y z
N MET A 1 24.01 58.23 -32.19
CA MET A 1 22.66 57.63 -32.37
C MET A 1 22.69 56.19 -31.86
N VAL A 2 22.19 55.97 -30.65
CA VAL A 2 21.97 54.62 -30.11
C VAL A 2 20.76 54.04 -30.84
N LYS A 3 20.95 52.97 -31.63
CA LYS A 3 19.83 52.24 -32.23
C LYS A 3 19.07 51.54 -31.11
N HIS A 4 17.93 52.09 -30.71
CA HIS A 4 16.96 51.34 -29.91
C HIS A 4 16.49 50.13 -30.73
N GLN A 5 16.82 48.93 -30.26
CA GLN A 5 16.16 47.71 -30.72
C GLN A 5 14.65 47.86 -30.45
N PRO A 6 13.78 47.51 -31.41
CA PRO A 6 12.35 47.56 -31.17
C PRO A 6 12.01 46.56 -30.06
N LEU A 7 11.29 47.04 -29.03
CA LEU A 7 10.63 46.19 -28.05
C LEU A 7 9.69 45.24 -28.81
N GLN A 8 10.12 43.99 -28.98
CA GLN A 8 9.27 42.95 -29.54
C GLN A 8 8.14 42.67 -28.53
N TYR A 9 6.92 43.01 -28.93
CA TYR A 9 5.72 42.70 -28.17
C TYR A 9 5.33 41.25 -28.49
N TYR A 10 5.45 40.37 -27.51
CA TYR A 10 5.19 38.94 -27.68
C TYR A 10 3.91 38.54 -26.95
N GLU A 11 3.11 37.67 -27.57
CA GLU A 11 1.98 37.03 -26.90
C GLU A 11 2.46 36.16 -25.72
N PRO A 12 1.93 36.34 -24.50
CA PRO A 12 2.33 35.55 -23.34
C PRO A 12 1.94 34.08 -23.52
N GLN A 13 2.92 33.17 -23.63
CA GLN A 13 2.68 31.73 -23.51
C GLN A 13 2.54 31.35 -22.02
N LEU A 14 1.37 31.62 -21.43
CA LEU A 14 1.08 31.40 -20.01
C LEU A 14 1.36 29.96 -19.56
N CYS A 15 1.05 28.95 -20.39
CA CYS A 15 1.34 27.55 -20.10
C CYS A 15 2.84 27.26 -19.98
N LEU A 16 3.66 27.84 -20.88
CA LEU A 16 5.11 27.69 -20.84
C LEU A 16 5.72 28.38 -19.62
N SER A 17 5.24 29.59 -19.29
CA SER A 17 5.65 30.34 -18.11
C SER A 17 5.33 29.59 -16.81
N CYS A 18 4.15 28.97 -16.73
CA CYS A 18 3.76 28.12 -15.61
C CYS A 18 4.67 26.87 -15.51
N LEU A 19 4.91 26.18 -16.62
CA LEU A 19 5.75 24.99 -16.67
C LEU A 19 7.21 25.28 -16.26
N THR A 20 7.79 26.39 -16.74
CA THR A 20 9.15 26.81 -16.36
C THR A 20 9.19 27.43 -14.96
N GLY A 21 8.09 28.03 -14.52
CA GLY A 21 7.88 28.59 -13.19
C GLY A 21 7.90 27.51 -12.12
N ILE A 22 7.06 26.48 -12.25
CA ILE A 22 6.94 25.42 -11.24
C ILE A 22 8.20 24.55 -11.21
N TYR A 23 8.74 24.14 -12.36
CA TYR A 23 9.90 23.22 -12.39
C TYR A 23 11.24 23.91 -12.07
N GLY A 24 11.40 25.16 -12.50
CA GLY A 24 12.69 25.87 -12.51
C GLY A 24 12.69 27.23 -11.80
N CYS A 25 11.58 27.66 -11.19
CA CYS A 25 11.36 29.01 -10.64
C CYS A 25 11.51 30.15 -11.67
N ARG A 26 11.26 29.88 -12.96
CA ARG A 26 11.41 30.87 -14.04
C ARG A 26 10.07 31.35 -14.60
N TRP A 27 9.36 32.16 -13.82
CA TRP A 27 8.02 32.66 -14.17
C TRP A 27 8.01 33.67 -15.33
N LYS A 28 9.10 34.43 -15.52
CA LYS A 28 9.18 35.49 -16.55
C LYS A 28 9.60 34.99 -17.95
N ARG A 29 9.70 33.67 -18.17
CA ARG A 29 10.14 33.09 -19.44
C ARG A 29 8.92 32.73 -20.30
N TYR A 30 8.61 33.57 -21.29
CA TYR A 30 7.48 33.37 -22.22
C TYR A 30 7.88 32.71 -23.55
N GLN A 31 9.18 32.42 -23.74
CA GLN A 31 9.73 31.90 -24.98
C GLN A 31 10.46 30.58 -24.76
N ARG A 32 10.42 29.70 -25.77
CA ARG A 32 11.18 28.45 -25.77
C ARG A 32 12.68 28.74 -25.76
N SER A 33 13.41 27.98 -24.96
CA SER A 33 14.87 27.97 -24.94
C SER A 33 15.35 27.29 -26.20
N HIS A 34 16.26 27.93 -26.93
CA HIS A 34 17.00 27.28 -28.00
C HIS A 34 18.24 26.53 -27.48
N ASP A 35 18.57 26.70 -26.19
CA ASP A 35 19.71 26.03 -25.57
C ASP A 35 19.42 24.57 -25.24
N ASP A 36 20.39 23.71 -25.52
CA ASP A 36 20.35 22.30 -25.16
C ASP A 36 20.34 22.07 -23.64
N THR A 37 19.71 20.96 -23.23
CA THR A 37 19.78 20.51 -21.83
C THR A 37 21.19 20.02 -21.52
N THR A 38 21.80 20.60 -20.48
CA THR A 38 23.17 20.31 -20.06
C THR A 38 23.32 18.87 -19.59
N LYS A 39 24.55 18.30 -19.65
CA LYS A 39 24.83 16.95 -19.13
C LYS A 39 24.44 16.81 -17.65
N TRP A 40 24.65 17.87 -16.86
CA TRP A 40 24.26 17.93 -15.45
C TRP A 40 22.74 17.85 -15.25
N GLU A 41 21.96 18.57 -16.04
CA GLU A 41 20.50 18.51 -15.95
C GLU A 41 19.94 17.16 -16.44
N ARG A 42 20.61 16.50 -17.40
CA ARG A 42 20.29 15.11 -17.80
C ARG A 42 20.57 14.12 -16.66
N LEU A 43 21.65 14.30 -15.91
CA LEU A 43 21.92 13.48 -14.72
C LEU A 43 20.83 13.66 -13.66
N TRP A 44 20.39 14.89 -13.40
CA TRP A 44 19.28 15.15 -12.47
C TRP A 44 17.96 14.54 -12.94
N PHE A 45 17.69 14.53 -14.25
CA PHE A 45 16.53 13.83 -14.81
C PHE A 45 16.62 12.32 -14.61
N LEU A 46 17.82 11.72 -14.74
CA LEU A 46 18.03 10.30 -14.42
C LEU A 46 17.78 10.02 -12.94
N ILE A 47 18.33 10.85 -12.04
CA ILE A 47 18.09 10.72 -10.59
C ILE A 47 16.58 10.83 -10.29
N LEU A 48 15.90 11.82 -10.86
CA LEU A 48 14.45 11.99 -10.70
C LEU A 48 13.66 10.75 -11.18
N THR A 49 14.04 10.19 -12.33
CA THR A 49 13.40 9.00 -12.89
C THR A 49 13.64 7.77 -12.01
N SER A 50 14.87 7.55 -11.54
CA SER A 50 15.19 6.47 -10.61
C SER A 50 14.47 6.62 -9.27
N SER A 51 14.40 7.84 -8.73
CA SER A 51 13.64 8.15 -7.51
C SER A 51 12.15 7.90 -7.69
N PHE A 52 11.57 8.15 -8.87
CA PHE A 52 10.18 7.82 -9.15
C PHE A 52 9.92 6.32 -9.03
N PHE A 53 10.74 5.47 -9.65
CA PHE A 53 10.55 4.03 -9.54
C PHE A 53 10.75 3.51 -8.11
N LEU A 54 11.75 4.02 -7.39
CA LEU A 54 11.97 3.65 -5.99
C LEU A 54 10.78 4.05 -5.10
N THR A 55 10.31 5.29 -5.23
CA THR A 55 9.17 5.79 -4.45
C THR A 55 7.85 5.14 -4.84
N LEU A 56 7.69 4.73 -6.11
CA LEU A 56 6.54 3.94 -6.57
C LEU A 56 6.51 2.57 -5.88
N VAL A 57 7.63 1.84 -5.86
CA VAL A 57 7.75 0.55 -5.17
C VAL A 57 7.50 0.72 -3.67
N TRP A 58 8.04 1.77 -3.07
CA TRP A 58 7.86 2.05 -1.65
C TRP A 58 6.41 2.43 -1.29
N PHE A 59 5.75 3.25 -2.11
CA PHE A 59 4.35 3.59 -1.92
C PHE A 59 3.45 2.36 -2.10
N TYR A 60 3.75 1.52 -3.09
CA TYR A 60 3.08 0.25 -3.30
C TYR A 60 3.24 -0.69 -2.09
N PHE A 61 4.45 -0.85 -1.54
CA PHE A 61 4.68 -1.61 -0.30
C PHE A 61 3.74 -1.16 0.81
N TRP A 62 3.69 0.15 1.08
CA TRP A 62 2.85 0.71 2.14
C TRP A 62 1.36 0.55 1.89
N TRP A 63 0.93 0.61 0.64
CA TRP A 63 -0.46 0.34 0.28
C TRP A 63 -0.84 -1.12 0.56
N GLU A 64 0.05 -2.07 0.25
CA GLU A 64 -0.23 -3.50 0.40
C GLU A 64 -0.20 -3.98 1.84
N VAL A 65 0.74 -3.50 2.65
CA VAL A 65 0.84 -3.86 4.08
C VAL A 65 -0.23 -3.19 4.95
N HIS A 66 -1.30 -2.64 4.36
CA HIS A 66 -2.39 -1.99 5.08
C HIS A 66 -3.02 -2.88 6.14
N ASN A 67 -3.19 -4.17 5.85
CA ASN A 67 -3.73 -5.14 6.80
C ASN A 67 -2.81 -5.37 8.01
N ASP A 68 -1.51 -5.09 7.86
CA ASP A 68 -0.48 -5.30 8.90
C ASP A 68 -0.06 -3.98 9.58
N TYR A 69 -0.79 -2.88 9.35
CA TYR A 69 -0.54 -1.60 10.03
C TYR A 69 -0.60 -1.72 11.55
N ASN A 70 -1.43 -2.61 12.07
CA ASN A 70 -1.50 -2.83 13.51
C ASN A 70 -0.27 -3.58 14.04
N GLU A 71 0.32 -4.47 13.25
CA GLU A 71 1.56 -5.17 13.63
C GLU A 71 2.73 -4.18 13.72
N ILE A 72 2.87 -3.22 12.79
CA ILE A 72 3.94 -2.21 12.91
C ILE A 72 3.70 -1.26 14.07
N ASN A 73 2.45 -0.86 14.33
CA ASN A 73 2.10 -0.05 15.49
C ASN A 73 2.45 -0.80 16.78
N TRP A 74 2.22 -2.12 16.81
CA TRP A 74 2.58 -2.99 17.93
C TRP A 74 4.10 -3.14 18.13
N PHE A 75 4.83 -3.34 17.03
CA PHE A 75 6.29 -3.38 17.03
C PHE A 75 6.89 -2.08 17.61
N LEU A 76 6.38 -0.94 17.17
CA LEU A 76 6.81 0.38 17.63
C LEU A 76 6.40 0.64 19.08
N TYR A 77 5.20 0.21 19.48
CA TYR A 77 4.73 0.24 20.87
C TYR A 77 5.70 -0.47 21.81
N ASN A 78 6.10 -1.70 21.50
CA ASN A 78 7.00 -2.47 22.37
C ASN A 78 8.37 -1.82 22.57
N ARG A 79 8.82 -1.03 21.59
CA ARG A 79 10.10 -0.33 21.65
C ARG A 79 10.00 1.01 22.36
N MET A 80 8.87 1.72 22.22
CA MET A 80 8.70 3.08 22.74
C MET A 80 7.93 3.15 24.07
N GLY A 81 7.15 2.12 24.42
CA GLY A 81 6.39 2.03 25.67
C GLY A 81 5.09 2.83 25.72
N TYR A 82 4.67 3.43 24.60
CA TYR A 82 3.40 4.15 24.44
C TYR A 82 2.79 3.87 23.06
N TRP A 83 1.46 3.83 22.98
CA TRP A 83 0.73 3.51 21.75
C TRP A 83 0.60 4.75 20.86
N SER A 84 0.83 4.59 19.56
CA SER A 84 0.58 5.61 18.54
C SER A 84 0.46 4.95 17.17
N ASP A 85 -0.45 5.46 16.34
CA ASP A 85 -0.74 4.93 15.00
C ASP A 85 0.31 5.38 13.98
N TRP A 86 1.57 4.97 14.20
CA TRP A 86 2.72 5.34 13.38
C TRP A 86 2.60 4.95 11.90
N SER A 87 1.82 3.93 11.58
CA SER A 87 1.50 3.57 10.20
C SER A 87 0.90 4.73 9.40
N ILE A 88 0.06 5.57 10.01
CA ILE A 88 -0.57 6.72 9.33
C ILE A 88 0.46 7.78 8.93
N PRO A 89 1.28 8.36 9.85
CA PRO A 89 2.34 9.30 9.46
C PRO A 89 3.29 8.74 8.41
N ILE A 90 3.63 7.44 8.48
CA ILE A 90 4.53 6.84 7.49
C ILE A 90 3.85 6.74 6.11
N LEU A 91 2.59 6.32 6.05
CA LEU A 91 1.82 6.31 4.81
C LEU A 91 1.68 7.72 4.23
N VAL A 92 1.32 8.71 5.05
CA VAL A 92 1.13 10.11 4.62
C VAL A 92 2.42 10.69 4.07
N THR A 93 3.55 10.50 4.76
CA THR A 93 4.86 11.00 4.30
C THR A 93 5.32 10.29 3.03
N THR A 94 5.08 8.98 2.92
CA THR A 94 5.37 8.19 1.72
C THR A 94 4.53 8.65 0.53
N ALA A 95 3.23 8.83 0.71
CA ALA A 95 2.30 9.32 -0.31
C ALA A 95 2.67 10.73 -0.78
N ALA A 96 3.02 11.63 0.16
CA ALA A 96 3.45 12.99 -0.15
C ALA A 96 4.76 13.00 -0.96
N GLY A 97 5.74 12.19 -0.56
CA GLY A 97 7.00 12.03 -1.27
C GLY A 97 6.80 11.49 -2.70
N PHE A 98 6.05 10.40 -2.85
CA PHE A 98 5.72 9.82 -4.15
C PHE A 98 4.98 10.82 -5.05
N THR A 99 3.98 11.53 -4.52
CA THR A 99 3.22 12.54 -5.27
C THR A 99 4.12 13.67 -5.74
N TYR A 100 4.99 14.18 -4.86
CA TYR A 100 5.94 15.25 -5.21
C TYR A 100 6.89 14.84 -6.35
N ILE A 101 7.48 13.65 -6.26
CA ILE A 101 8.38 13.11 -7.28
C ILE A 101 7.63 12.87 -8.61
N THR A 102 6.42 12.34 -8.55
CA THR A 102 5.57 12.11 -9.72
C THR A 102 5.24 13.42 -10.44
N VAL A 103 4.86 14.47 -9.69
CA VAL A 103 4.58 15.80 -10.26
C VAL A 103 5.84 16.37 -10.93
N LEU A 104 7.01 16.27 -10.29
CA LEU A 104 8.27 16.71 -10.90
C LEU A 104 8.60 15.95 -12.19
N LEU A 105 8.37 14.64 -12.22
CA LEU A 105 8.58 13.82 -13.40
C LEU A 105 7.63 14.20 -14.54
N ILE A 106 6.34 14.40 -14.25
CA ILE A 106 5.36 14.87 -15.24
C ILE A 106 5.79 16.23 -15.80
N LEU A 107 6.19 17.17 -14.95
CA LEU A 107 6.68 18.48 -15.39
C LEU A 107 7.92 18.33 -16.30
N ALA A 108 8.87 17.46 -15.94
CA ALA A 108 10.04 17.18 -16.76
C ALA A 108 9.65 16.60 -18.14
N LEU A 109 8.71 15.66 -18.19
CA LEU A 109 8.18 15.10 -19.44
C LEU A 109 7.47 16.17 -20.28
N CYS A 110 6.74 17.10 -19.65
CA CYS A 110 6.14 18.24 -20.35
C CYS A 110 7.22 19.18 -20.92
N HIS A 111 8.34 19.41 -20.23
CA HIS A 111 9.48 20.16 -20.80
C HIS A 111 10.01 19.47 -22.06
N ILE A 112 10.20 18.14 -22.02
CA ILE A 112 10.62 17.33 -23.17
C ILE A 112 9.60 17.43 -24.33
N ALA A 113 8.30 17.37 -24.01
CA ALA A 113 7.20 17.47 -24.97
C ALA A 113 7.21 18.81 -25.72
N VAL A 114 7.40 19.91 -24.98
CA VAL A 114 7.41 21.27 -25.53
C VAL A 114 8.77 21.61 -26.18
N GLY A 115 9.79 20.77 -25.98
CA GLY A 115 11.16 21.03 -26.46
C GLY A 115 11.86 22.12 -25.67
N GLN A 116 11.53 22.25 -24.39
CA GLN A 116 12.12 23.22 -23.47
C GLN A 116 13.31 22.60 -22.71
N GLN A 117 14.32 23.41 -22.43
CA GLN A 117 15.46 23.00 -21.63
C GLN A 117 14.99 22.59 -20.21
N MET A 118 15.35 21.38 -19.78
CA MET A 118 15.12 20.95 -18.41
C MET A 118 16.09 21.71 -17.50
N ASN A 119 15.54 22.49 -16.57
CA ASN A 119 16.33 23.12 -15.53
C ASN A 119 15.62 22.98 -14.19
N LEU A 120 16.04 21.98 -13.43
CA LEU A 120 15.46 21.69 -12.13
C LEU A 120 16.02 22.71 -11.12
N HIS A 121 15.12 23.46 -10.47
CA HIS A 121 15.52 24.45 -9.47
C HIS A 121 16.26 23.78 -8.30
N TRP A 122 17.20 24.50 -7.66
CA TRP A 122 18.00 23.95 -6.56
C TRP A 122 17.14 23.50 -5.37
N LEU A 123 16.02 24.18 -5.10
CA LEU A 123 15.05 23.75 -4.08
C LEU A 123 14.47 22.35 -4.38
N HIS A 124 14.12 22.09 -5.65
CA HIS A 124 13.61 20.77 -6.06
C HIS A 124 14.71 19.72 -6.06
N LYS A 125 15.97 20.09 -6.35
CA LYS A 125 17.13 19.19 -6.21
C LYS A 125 17.30 18.77 -4.74
N ILE A 126 17.17 19.70 -3.79
CA ILE A 126 17.18 19.38 -2.36
C ILE A 126 16.00 18.47 -2.01
N GLY A 127 14.78 18.84 -2.40
CA GLY A 127 13.58 18.04 -2.11
C GLY A 127 13.67 16.61 -2.67
N LEU A 128 14.18 16.46 -3.89
CA LEU A 128 14.46 15.18 -4.54
C LEU A 128 15.48 14.35 -3.74
N MET A 129 16.61 14.95 -3.35
CA MET A 129 17.63 14.25 -2.57
C MET A 129 17.14 13.86 -1.18
N THR A 130 16.42 14.75 -0.48
CA THR A 130 15.82 14.44 0.81
C THR A 130 14.83 13.28 0.70
N THR A 131 13.91 13.34 -0.27
CA THR A 131 12.93 12.25 -0.49
C THR A 131 13.63 10.94 -0.80
N LEU A 132 14.65 10.95 -1.65
CA LEU A 132 15.44 9.77 -2.01
C LEU A 132 16.16 9.17 -0.78
N ILE A 133 16.90 10.00 -0.03
CA ILE A 133 17.65 9.54 1.16
C ILE A 133 16.68 8.99 2.20
N THR A 134 15.60 9.71 2.52
CA THR A 134 14.60 9.25 3.47
C THR A 134 14.00 7.91 3.04
N THR A 135 13.62 7.77 1.76
CA THR A 135 13.05 6.52 1.23
C THR A 135 14.02 5.35 1.36
N VAL A 136 15.31 5.54 0.99
CA VAL A 136 16.33 4.49 1.11
C VAL A 136 16.56 4.09 2.57
N VAL A 137 16.63 5.06 3.48
CA VAL A 137 16.82 4.81 4.92
C VAL A 137 15.62 4.09 5.52
N THR A 138 14.39 4.48 5.19
CA THR A 138 13.18 3.82 5.71
C THR A 138 13.01 2.42 5.13
N MET A 139 13.24 2.23 3.83
CA MET A 139 13.24 0.90 3.20
C MET A 139 14.27 -0.01 3.86
N SER A 140 15.48 0.48 4.09
CA SER A 140 16.55 -0.30 4.73
C SER A 140 16.23 -0.64 6.19
N SER A 141 15.60 0.29 6.92
CA SER A 141 15.15 0.06 8.29
C SER A 141 14.07 -1.02 8.36
N ILE A 142 13.07 -0.98 7.48
CA ILE A 142 12.02 -2.01 7.43
C ILE A 142 12.61 -3.36 7.01
N ALA A 143 13.50 -3.39 6.02
CA ALA A 143 14.18 -4.62 5.61
C ALA A 143 15.00 -5.30 6.71
N GLN A 144 15.45 -4.56 7.74
CA GLN A 144 16.21 -5.13 8.86
C GLN A 144 15.34 -5.41 10.08
N LEU A 145 14.28 -4.64 10.30
CA LEU A 145 13.47 -4.69 11.52
C LEU A 145 12.18 -5.49 11.35
N TRP A 146 11.72 -5.67 10.11
CA TRP A 146 10.43 -6.26 9.79
C TRP A 146 10.53 -7.00 8.44
N ASP A 147 11.42 -7.99 8.40
CA ASP A 147 11.75 -8.77 7.21
C ASP A 147 10.59 -9.65 6.73
N ASP A 148 9.83 -10.22 7.66
CA ASP A 148 8.68 -11.11 7.38
C ASP A 148 7.64 -10.51 6.39
N GLU A 149 7.47 -9.18 6.33
CA GLU A 149 6.46 -8.55 5.46
C GLU A 149 6.93 -8.28 4.03
N TRP A 150 8.22 -8.42 3.72
CA TRP A 150 8.67 -8.30 2.33
C TRP A 150 8.13 -9.43 1.46
N GLU A 151 7.83 -10.59 2.06
CA GLU A 151 7.13 -11.67 1.37
C GLU A 151 5.70 -11.26 0.96
N MET A 152 5.06 -10.33 1.69
CA MET A 152 3.74 -9.81 1.31
C MET A 152 3.75 -9.04 0.03
N VAL A 153 4.80 -8.26 -0.22
CA VAL A 153 4.95 -7.56 -1.50
C VAL A 153 4.90 -8.54 -2.65
N PHE A 154 5.55 -9.70 -2.52
CA PHE A 154 5.56 -10.69 -3.58
C PHE A 154 4.18 -11.31 -3.82
N ILE A 155 3.49 -11.71 -2.75
CA ILE A 155 2.13 -12.27 -2.84
C ILE A 155 1.14 -11.23 -3.39
N SER A 156 1.22 -10.00 -2.90
CA SER A 156 0.42 -8.88 -3.40
C SER A 156 0.74 -8.54 -4.85
N LEU A 157 2.01 -8.63 -5.28
CA LEU A 157 2.38 -8.46 -6.68
C LEU A 157 1.73 -9.54 -7.55
N GLN A 158 1.65 -10.80 -7.12
CA GLN A 158 0.91 -11.84 -7.85
C GLN A 158 -0.59 -11.52 -7.97
N ALA A 159 -1.19 -11.01 -6.90
CA ALA A 159 -2.58 -10.60 -6.90
C ALA A 159 -2.85 -9.38 -7.81
N THR A 160 -1.97 -8.38 -7.76
CA THR A 160 -2.16 -7.08 -8.44
C THR A 160 -1.47 -6.95 -9.80
N ALA A 161 -0.60 -7.89 -10.17
CA ALA A 161 0.17 -7.90 -11.42
C ALA A 161 -0.69 -7.67 -12.67
N PRO A 162 -1.88 -8.27 -12.82
CA PRO A 162 -2.83 -7.94 -13.90
C PRO A 162 -3.09 -6.44 -14.05
N PHE A 163 -3.36 -5.74 -12.95
CA PHE A 163 -3.71 -4.33 -12.96
C PHE A 163 -2.48 -3.45 -13.15
N LEU A 164 -1.36 -3.81 -12.53
CA LEU A 164 -0.07 -3.13 -12.72
C LEU A 164 0.40 -3.23 -14.17
N HIS A 165 0.18 -4.37 -14.83
CA HIS A 165 0.48 -4.58 -16.25
C HIS A 165 -0.33 -3.65 -17.15
N ILE A 166 -1.65 -3.57 -16.93
CA ILE A 166 -2.53 -2.63 -17.66
C ILE A 166 -2.05 -1.20 -17.47
N GLY A 167 -1.70 -0.82 -16.24
CA GLY A 167 -1.13 0.50 -15.93
C GLY A 167 0.19 0.76 -16.67
N ALA A 168 1.09 -0.22 -16.72
CA ALA A 168 2.36 -0.13 -17.43
C ALA A 168 2.16 0.02 -18.95
N LEU A 169 1.24 -0.74 -19.55
CA LEU A 169 0.87 -0.62 -20.97
C LEU A 169 0.29 0.77 -21.28
N ALA A 170 -0.60 1.28 -20.44
CA ALA A 170 -1.15 2.62 -20.58
C ALA A 170 -0.05 3.69 -20.52
N ALA A 171 0.89 3.57 -19.57
CA ALA A 171 2.03 4.49 -19.43
C ALA A 171 2.96 4.45 -20.65
N VAL A 172 3.38 3.26 -21.11
CA VAL A 172 4.26 3.11 -22.28
C VAL A 172 3.59 3.59 -23.57
N THR A 173 2.27 3.41 -23.68
CA THR A 173 1.49 3.95 -24.80
C THR A 173 1.43 5.47 -24.76
N ALA A 174 1.19 6.07 -23.59
CA ALA A 174 1.20 7.53 -23.43
C ALA A 174 2.58 8.15 -23.74
N LEU A 175 3.67 7.47 -23.37
CA LEU A 175 5.04 7.91 -23.64
C LEU A 175 5.45 7.75 -25.11
N SER A 176 4.73 6.96 -25.92
CA SER A 176 5.06 6.70 -27.32
C SER A 176 5.21 7.97 -28.16
N TRP A 177 4.30 8.94 -28.00
CA TRP A 177 4.34 10.23 -28.70
C TRP A 177 5.60 11.03 -28.36
N LEU A 178 6.02 11.03 -27.09
CA LEU A 178 7.24 11.74 -26.66
C LEU A 178 8.48 11.12 -27.31
N ILE A 179 8.54 9.80 -27.33
CA ILE A 179 9.64 9.04 -27.93
C ILE A 179 9.68 9.26 -29.44
N ALA A 180 8.54 9.21 -30.13
CA ALA A 180 8.45 9.53 -31.55
C ALA A 180 8.90 10.98 -31.86
N GLY A 181 8.53 11.93 -31.00
CA GLY A 181 8.98 13.32 -31.11
C GLY A 181 10.49 13.50 -30.89
N GLN A 182 11.12 12.72 -30.02
CA GLN A 182 12.58 12.71 -29.87
C GLN A 182 13.26 12.01 -31.06
N PHE A 183 12.65 10.95 -31.58
CA PHE A 183 13.16 10.20 -32.72
C PHE A 183 13.30 11.10 -33.95
N ALA A 184 12.25 11.89 -34.23
CA ALA A 184 12.21 12.82 -35.33
C ALA A 184 13.24 13.96 -35.21
N ARG A 185 13.65 14.32 -33.98
CA ARG A 185 14.61 15.41 -33.70
C ARG A 185 16.06 14.95 -33.71
N MET A 186 16.34 13.65 -33.56
CA MET A 186 17.70 13.14 -33.57
C MET A 186 18.30 13.16 -34.99
N GLU A 187 19.54 13.62 -35.10
CA GLU A 187 20.28 13.67 -36.37
C GLU A 187 21.06 12.38 -36.67
N LYS A 188 21.48 11.65 -35.62
CA LYS A 188 22.31 10.45 -35.76
C LYS A 188 21.46 9.19 -35.86
N ALA A 189 21.60 8.46 -36.98
CA ALA A 189 20.92 7.19 -37.23
C ALA A 189 21.22 6.13 -36.15
N THR A 190 22.44 6.11 -35.60
CA THR A 190 22.81 5.17 -34.51
C THR A 190 22.01 5.43 -33.24
N SER A 191 21.87 6.70 -32.83
CA SER A 191 21.07 7.08 -31.65
C SER A 191 19.57 6.84 -31.86
N GLN A 192 19.08 7.10 -33.08
CA GLN A 192 17.72 6.76 -33.51
C GLN A 192 17.43 5.27 -33.38
N MET A 193 18.32 4.42 -33.89
CA MET A 193 18.18 2.97 -33.83
C MET A 193 18.23 2.45 -32.40
N LEU A 194 19.17 2.96 -31.58
CA LEU A 194 19.27 2.61 -30.17
C LEU A 194 17.98 2.94 -29.40
N MET A 195 17.40 4.12 -29.62
CA MET A 195 16.19 4.54 -28.92
C MET A 195 14.96 3.73 -29.35
N ILE A 196 14.78 3.47 -30.65
CA ILE A 196 13.69 2.62 -31.13
C ILE A 196 13.86 1.19 -30.59
N THR A 197 15.07 0.64 -30.64
CA THR A 197 15.34 -0.71 -30.17
C THR A 197 15.05 -0.83 -28.67
N ALA A 198 15.50 0.14 -27.87
CA ALA A 198 15.20 0.17 -26.44
C ALA A 198 13.70 0.28 -26.16
N TYR A 199 12.98 1.15 -26.86
CA TYR A 199 11.52 1.28 -26.70
C TYR A 199 10.79 0.00 -27.10
N LEU A 200 11.11 -0.58 -28.26
CA LEU A 200 10.53 -1.84 -28.71
C LEU A 200 10.85 -2.99 -27.76
N ALA A 201 12.05 -3.05 -27.19
CA ALA A 201 12.40 -4.05 -26.19
C ALA A 201 11.52 -3.93 -24.94
N VAL A 202 11.28 -2.72 -24.44
CA VAL A 202 10.37 -2.48 -23.29
C VAL A 202 8.93 -2.87 -23.65
N VAL A 203 8.46 -2.49 -24.83
CA VAL A 203 7.11 -2.81 -25.31
C VAL A 203 6.93 -4.33 -25.43
N VAL A 204 7.87 -5.02 -26.09
CA VAL A 204 7.85 -6.49 -26.23
C VAL A 204 7.92 -7.17 -24.87
N ALA A 205 8.79 -6.70 -23.97
CA ALA A 205 8.86 -7.25 -22.62
C ALA A 205 7.51 -7.13 -21.91
N LEU A 206 6.87 -5.95 -21.91
CA LEU A 206 5.54 -5.76 -21.33
C LEU A 206 4.48 -6.64 -21.99
N TYR A 207 4.53 -6.86 -23.30
CA TYR A 207 3.61 -7.78 -23.97
C TYR A 207 3.83 -9.25 -23.64
N LEU A 208 5.03 -9.63 -23.19
CA LEU A 208 5.33 -10.99 -22.76
C LEU A 208 5.07 -11.22 -21.27
N VAL A 209 4.99 -10.15 -20.47
CA VAL A 209 4.74 -10.22 -19.02
C VAL A 209 3.51 -11.08 -18.66
N PRO A 210 2.36 -11.01 -19.35
CA PRO A 210 1.19 -11.81 -18.98
C PRO A 210 1.39 -13.32 -19.07
N LEU A 211 2.36 -13.79 -19.87
CA LEU A 211 2.74 -15.21 -19.91
C LEU A 211 3.40 -15.68 -18.60
N THR A 212 3.83 -14.75 -17.75
CA THR A 212 4.51 -15.01 -16.47
C THR A 212 3.66 -14.65 -15.25
N ILE A 213 2.48 -14.04 -15.44
CA ILE A 213 1.59 -13.66 -14.33
C ILE A 213 0.77 -14.89 -13.90
N SER A 214 1.05 -15.40 -12.71
CA SER A 214 0.16 -16.31 -11.97
C SER A 214 -0.58 -15.50 -10.90
N SER A 215 -1.90 -15.33 -11.05
CA SER A 215 -2.71 -14.61 -10.04
C SER A 215 -3.69 -15.57 -9.36
N PRO A 216 -3.59 -15.77 -8.03
CA PRO A 216 -4.54 -16.61 -7.29
C PRO A 216 -5.96 -16.02 -7.26
N CYS A 217 -6.12 -14.74 -7.60
CA CYS A 217 -7.42 -14.07 -7.68
C CYS A 217 -8.23 -14.49 -8.93
N ILE A 218 -7.58 -15.10 -9.92
CA ILE A 218 -8.19 -15.57 -11.17
C ILE A 218 -8.17 -17.11 -11.16
N MET A 219 -8.81 -17.70 -10.16
CA MET A 219 -8.99 -19.15 -10.06
C MET A 219 -10.45 -19.54 -10.29
N GLU A 220 -10.67 -20.64 -10.99
CA GLU A 220 -12.01 -21.21 -11.10
C GLU A 220 -12.49 -21.68 -9.71
N LYS A 221 -13.76 -21.45 -9.39
CA LYS A 221 -14.32 -21.81 -8.07
C LYS A 221 -14.12 -23.28 -7.70
N LYS A 222 -14.07 -24.19 -8.68
CA LYS A 222 -13.81 -25.63 -8.47
C LYS A 222 -12.35 -25.97 -8.15
N ALA A 223 -11.42 -25.07 -8.43
CA ALA A 223 -10.00 -25.21 -8.12
C ALA A 223 -9.65 -24.65 -6.72
N LEU A 224 -10.59 -23.96 -6.06
CA LEU A 224 -10.40 -23.49 -4.70
C LEU A 224 -10.48 -24.66 -3.72
N GLY A 225 -9.54 -24.69 -2.77
CA GLY A 225 -9.63 -25.59 -1.62
C GLY A 225 -10.85 -25.31 -0.75
N PRO A 226 -11.09 -26.15 0.28
CA PRO A 226 -12.14 -25.89 1.25
C PRO A 226 -11.92 -24.51 1.91
N LYS A 227 -13.02 -23.81 2.21
CA LYS A 227 -12.96 -22.52 2.91
C LYS A 227 -12.16 -22.69 4.21
N PRO A 228 -11.17 -21.82 4.49
CA PRO A 228 -10.42 -21.91 5.74
C PRO A 228 -11.35 -21.70 6.94
N ALA A 229 -11.07 -22.44 8.00
CA ALA A 229 -11.66 -22.20 9.30
C ALA A 229 -11.20 -20.84 9.83
N ILE A 230 -12.11 -20.06 10.39
CA ILE A 230 -11.82 -18.74 10.98
C ILE A 230 -11.72 -18.91 12.48
N ILE A 231 -10.61 -18.45 13.07
CA ILE A 231 -10.39 -18.48 14.51
C ILE A 231 -10.24 -17.06 15.01
N GLY A 232 -11.03 -16.70 16.02
CA GLY A 232 -11.04 -15.37 16.62
C GLY A 232 -9.85 -15.19 17.54
N HIS A 233 -8.83 -14.45 17.07
CA HIS A 233 -7.64 -14.15 17.85
C HIS A 233 -7.99 -13.22 19.01
N ARG A 234 -7.81 -13.67 20.26
CA ARG A 234 -8.25 -12.98 21.49
C ARG A 234 -9.76 -12.65 21.51
N GLY A 235 -10.55 -13.51 20.87
CA GLY A 235 -11.98 -13.31 20.62
C GLY A 235 -12.23 -12.55 19.31
N ALA A 236 -12.96 -11.44 19.37
CA ALA A 236 -13.26 -10.57 18.24
C ALA A 236 -12.75 -9.13 18.52
N PRO A 237 -11.42 -8.89 18.47
CA PRO A 237 -10.80 -7.64 18.92
C PRO A 237 -11.18 -6.42 18.08
N MET A 238 -11.71 -6.61 16.87
CA MET A 238 -12.26 -5.53 16.05
C MET A 238 -13.69 -5.15 16.44
N LEU A 239 -14.39 -5.97 17.23
CA LEU A 239 -15.77 -5.74 17.65
C LEU A 239 -15.90 -5.42 19.15
N ALA A 240 -14.91 -5.80 19.95
CA ALA A 240 -14.91 -5.64 21.40
C ALA A 240 -13.46 -5.69 21.94
N PRO A 241 -13.20 -5.20 23.17
CA PRO A 241 -11.85 -5.17 23.74
C PRO A 241 -11.23 -6.56 23.85
N GLU A 242 -10.00 -6.75 23.36
CA GLU A 242 -9.34 -8.08 23.29
C GLU A 242 -9.30 -8.81 24.65
N ASN A 243 -9.39 -10.16 24.63
CA ASN A 243 -9.35 -11.00 25.83
C ASN A 243 -10.41 -10.68 26.92
N THR A 244 -11.48 -9.95 26.59
CA THR A 244 -12.64 -9.72 27.48
C THR A 244 -13.78 -10.68 27.19
N LEU A 245 -14.73 -10.81 28.13
CA LEU A 245 -15.90 -11.67 27.96
C LEU A 245 -16.72 -11.28 26.74
N MET A 246 -16.95 -9.98 26.54
CA MET A 246 -17.65 -9.44 25.37
C MET A 246 -16.95 -9.83 24.07
N SER A 247 -15.61 -9.79 24.02
CA SER A 247 -14.85 -10.21 22.82
C SER A 247 -15.10 -11.67 22.44
N PHE A 248 -15.18 -12.57 23.40
CA PHE A 248 -15.51 -13.97 23.13
C PHE A 248 -16.99 -14.17 22.78
N GLN A 249 -17.91 -13.42 23.41
CA GLN A 249 -19.32 -13.45 23.03
C GLN A 249 -19.54 -13.00 21.59
N LYS A 250 -18.94 -11.87 21.19
CA LYS A 250 -18.97 -11.39 19.80
C LYS A 250 -18.37 -12.41 18.84
N ALA A 251 -17.28 -13.06 19.22
CA ALA A 251 -16.67 -14.11 18.42
C ALA A 251 -17.64 -15.29 18.17
N VAL A 252 -18.33 -15.75 19.22
CA VAL A 252 -19.35 -16.81 19.13
C VAL A 252 -20.55 -16.37 18.30
N GLU A 253 -21.03 -15.13 18.44
CA GLU A 253 -22.11 -14.55 17.63
C GLU A 253 -21.79 -14.58 16.12
N GLN A 254 -20.51 -14.42 15.75
CA GLN A 254 -20.04 -14.52 14.36
C GLN A 254 -19.95 -15.97 13.83
N LYS A 255 -20.25 -16.97 14.65
CA LYS A 255 -20.23 -18.41 14.29
C LYS A 255 -18.89 -18.85 13.70
N ILE A 256 -17.81 -18.33 14.27
CA ILE A 256 -16.44 -18.72 13.87
C ILE A 256 -16.13 -20.15 14.31
N TYR A 257 -15.13 -20.77 13.69
CA TYR A 257 -14.75 -22.15 13.99
C TYR A 257 -14.14 -22.32 15.37
N GLY A 258 -13.44 -21.29 15.85
CA GLY A 258 -12.75 -21.34 17.13
C GLY A 258 -12.37 -19.97 17.65
N VAL A 259 -11.85 -19.93 18.87
CA VAL A 259 -11.24 -18.74 19.46
C VAL A 259 -9.85 -19.05 19.98
N GLN A 260 -8.98 -18.05 19.97
CA GLN A 260 -7.69 -18.09 20.63
C GLN A 260 -7.71 -17.14 21.83
N ALA A 261 -7.08 -17.53 22.93
CA ALA A 261 -6.89 -16.68 24.10
C ALA A 261 -5.47 -16.82 24.65
N ASP A 262 -5.00 -15.74 25.28
CA ASP A 262 -3.72 -15.70 25.99
C ASP A 262 -3.98 -15.81 27.49
N VAL A 263 -3.41 -16.84 28.13
CA VAL A 263 -3.67 -17.18 29.52
C VAL A 263 -2.44 -16.89 30.39
N VAL A 264 -2.71 -16.28 31.54
CA VAL A 264 -1.74 -16.00 32.61
C VAL A 264 -2.33 -16.46 33.93
N LEU A 265 -1.50 -16.69 34.94
CA LEU A 265 -1.93 -17.00 36.31
C LEU A 265 -1.70 -15.79 37.21
N SER A 266 -2.70 -15.41 38.02
CA SER A 266 -2.55 -14.37 39.03
C SER A 266 -1.66 -14.83 40.20
N TYR A 267 -1.23 -13.88 41.03
CA TYR A 267 -0.35 -14.14 42.16
C TYR A 267 -0.95 -15.11 43.19
N ASP A 268 -2.28 -15.08 43.33
CA ASP A 268 -3.07 -15.97 44.19
C ASP A 268 -3.61 -17.23 43.48
N GLY A 269 -3.21 -17.47 42.23
CA GLY A 269 -3.43 -18.75 41.54
C GLY A 269 -4.72 -18.85 40.72
N VAL A 270 -5.29 -17.72 40.29
CA VAL A 270 -6.48 -17.66 39.43
C VAL A 270 -6.06 -17.47 37.97
N PRO A 271 -6.40 -18.41 37.05
CA PRO A 271 -6.11 -18.22 35.63
C PRO A 271 -6.99 -17.13 35.01
N PHE A 272 -6.37 -16.18 34.32
CA PHE A 272 -7.02 -15.04 33.68
C PHE A 272 -6.45 -14.77 32.29
N LEU A 273 -7.16 -13.93 31.53
CA LEU A 273 -6.82 -13.65 30.13
C LEU A 273 -6.07 -12.33 30.00
N MET A 274 -4.85 -12.40 29.49
CA MET A 274 -4.01 -11.24 29.23
C MET A 274 -2.94 -11.62 28.23
N HIS A 275 -2.71 -10.75 27.24
CA HIS A 275 -1.65 -10.94 26.25
C HIS A 275 -0.33 -10.26 26.67
N ASP A 276 -0.42 -9.14 27.38
CA ASP A 276 0.74 -8.31 27.66
C ASP A 276 1.42 -8.73 28.97
N LYS A 277 2.73 -8.45 29.05
CA LYS A 277 3.49 -8.63 30.29
C LYS A 277 3.06 -7.70 31.41
N THR A 278 2.50 -6.53 31.09
CA THR A 278 2.02 -5.54 32.06
C THR A 278 0.58 -5.19 31.75
N LEU A 279 -0.14 -4.58 32.71
CA LEU A 279 -1.57 -4.26 32.56
C LEU A 279 -1.81 -2.88 31.91
N ARG A 280 -0.76 -2.15 31.52
CA ARG A 280 -0.84 -0.72 31.15
C ARG A 280 -1.62 -0.42 29.87
N ARG A 281 -1.51 -1.28 28.85
CA ARG A 281 -2.10 -1.01 27.53
C ARG A 281 -3.61 -1.21 27.53
N THR A 282 -4.04 -2.31 28.14
CA THR A 282 -5.41 -2.83 28.04
C THR A 282 -6.20 -2.66 29.32
N THR A 283 -5.69 -1.91 30.30
CA THR A 283 -6.43 -1.58 31.51
C THR A 283 -6.13 -0.18 32.04
N ASN A 284 -6.83 0.25 33.09
CA ASN A 284 -6.58 1.47 33.83
C ASN A 284 -5.62 1.31 35.04
N VAL A 285 -4.71 0.32 35.03
CA VAL A 285 -3.78 0.06 36.14
C VAL A 285 -2.95 1.27 36.57
N GLU A 286 -2.62 2.18 35.65
CA GLU A 286 -1.86 3.39 35.97
C GLU A 286 -2.63 4.37 36.87
N GLU A 287 -3.96 4.32 36.81
CA GLU A 287 -4.85 5.15 37.62
C GLU A 287 -5.14 4.47 38.97
N VAL A 288 -5.40 3.16 38.96
CA VAL A 288 -5.77 2.39 40.16
C VAL A 288 -4.56 2.02 41.02
N PHE A 289 -3.46 1.62 40.39
CA PHE A 289 -2.23 1.15 41.05
C PHE A 289 -0.95 1.77 40.41
N PRO A 290 -0.77 3.10 40.47
CA PRO A 290 0.33 3.79 39.77
C PRO A 290 1.72 3.26 40.12
N GLY A 291 1.96 2.90 41.38
CA GLY A 291 3.24 2.36 41.85
C GLY A 291 3.56 0.94 41.36
N ARG A 292 2.56 0.23 40.84
CA ARG A 292 2.67 -1.17 40.39
C ARG A 292 2.44 -1.32 38.88
N ALA A 293 2.19 -0.23 38.16
CA ALA A 293 1.81 -0.26 36.75
C ALA A 293 2.78 -1.02 35.84
N TYR A 294 4.07 -1.04 36.19
CA TYR A 294 5.13 -1.73 35.43
C TYR A 294 5.42 -3.15 35.92
N GLU A 295 4.74 -3.62 36.97
CA GLU A 295 4.85 -5.01 37.43
C GLU A 295 4.30 -5.97 36.37
N HIS A 296 4.80 -7.20 36.42
CA HIS A 296 4.28 -8.25 35.55
C HIS A 296 2.80 -8.50 35.88
N SER A 297 1.95 -8.75 34.88
CA SER A 297 0.50 -8.93 35.04
C SER A 297 0.15 -10.07 36.00
N SER A 298 1.01 -11.09 36.10
CA SER A 298 0.89 -12.19 37.06
C SER A 298 1.19 -11.81 38.51
N MET A 299 1.77 -10.65 38.80
CA MET A 299 2.14 -10.25 40.17
C MET A 299 0.99 -9.59 40.94
N PHE A 300 -0.20 -9.53 40.34
CA PHE A 300 -1.41 -9.02 40.96
C PHE A 300 -2.28 -10.19 41.48
N ASN A 301 -2.91 -9.99 42.63
CA ASN A 301 -3.95 -10.90 43.12
C ASN A 301 -5.23 -10.72 42.30
N TRP A 302 -6.11 -11.72 42.28
CA TRP A 302 -7.37 -11.63 41.55
C TRP A 302 -8.21 -10.43 41.99
N THR A 303 -8.28 -10.16 43.30
CA THR A 303 -9.04 -9.01 43.83
C THR A 303 -8.56 -7.68 43.26
N ASP A 304 -7.26 -7.52 43.02
CA ASP A 304 -6.71 -6.31 42.40
C ASP A 304 -7.05 -6.25 40.90
N LEU A 305 -6.93 -7.39 40.21
CA LEU A 305 -7.23 -7.50 38.76
C LEU A 305 -8.71 -7.22 38.46
N GLU A 306 -9.61 -7.67 39.33
CA GLU A 306 -11.07 -7.48 39.18
C GLU A 306 -11.49 -6.00 39.31
N MET A 307 -10.68 -5.17 39.98
CA MET A 307 -10.91 -3.73 40.09
C MET A 307 -10.57 -2.96 38.80
N LEU A 308 -9.82 -3.58 37.88
CA LEU A 308 -9.36 -2.91 36.67
C LEU A 308 -10.42 -2.92 35.58
N ASN A 309 -10.61 -1.77 34.96
CA ASN A 309 -11.38 -1.66 33.72
C ASN A 309 -10.50 -2.13 32.56
N ALA A 310 -10.98 -3.10 31.77
CA ALA A 310 -10.30 -3.65 30.60
C ALA A 310 -10.96 -3.26 29.27
N GLY A 311 -11.81 -2.23 29.29
CA GLY A 311 -12.70 -1.88 28.19
C GLY A 311 -12.54 -0.48 27.62
N GLU A 312 -12.39 0.54 28.47
CA GLU A 312 -12.34 1.95 28.06
C GLU A 312 -11.16 2.25 27.12
N TRP A 313 -10.03 1.57 27.30
CA TRP A 313 -8.85 1.74 26.43
C TRP A 313 -9.18 1.46 24.97
N PHE A 314 -10.05 0.49 24.69
CA PHE A 314 -10.43 0.10 23.34
C PHE A 314 -11.22 1.22 22.65
N LEU A 315 -12.10 1.88 23.39
CA LEU A 315 -12.89 3.01 22.88
C LEU A 315 -12.06 4.29 22.78
N ARG A 316 -11.15 4.52 23.72
CA ARG A 316 -10.30 5.72 23.77
C ARG A 316 -9.23 5.70 22.68
N ASN A 317 -8.57 4.55 22.51
CA ASN A 317 -7.45 4.42 21.58
C ASN A 317 -7.91 3.96 20.19
N ASP A 318 -9.10 3.36 20.08
CA ASP A 318 -9.71 2.86 18.84
C ASP A 318 -8.72 2.15 17.89
N PRO A 319 -8.03 1.08 18.37
CA PRO A 319 -6.89 0.48 17.68
C PRO A 319 -7.23 -0.15 16.31
N PHE A 320 -8.52 -0.29 15.99
CA PHE A 320 -9.00 -0.85 14.73
C PHE A 320 -9.89 0.13 13.95
N TRP A 321 -10.06 1.37 14.42
CA TRP A 321 -11.00 2.35 13.86
C TRP A 321 -12.44 1.84 13.75
N THR A 322 -12.86 1.00 14.70
CA THR A 322 -14.17 0.37 14.73
C THR A 322 -15.06 0.90 15.85
N ALA A 323 -14.53 1.64 16.82
CA ALA A 323 -15.32 2.14 17.96
C ALA A 323 -16.52 3.00 17.50
N GLY A 324 -16.34 3.80 16.45
CA GLY A 324 -17.42 4.61 15.86
C GLY A 324 -18.52 3.82 15.14
N SER A 325 -18.27 2.54 14.83
CA SER A 325 -19.24 1.63 14.18
C SER A 325 -20.09 0.82 15.17
N LEU A 326 -19.74 0.86 16.47
CA LEU A 326 -20.47 0.12 17.49
C LEU A 326 -21.87 0.68 17.72
N SER A 327 -22.80 -0.22 18.00
CA SER A 327 -24.13 0.18 18.49
C SER A 327 -24.00 0.86 19.85
N ARG A 328 -25.01 1.64 20.26
CA ARG A 328 -25.00 2.30 21.57
C ARG A 328 -24.89 1.30 22.72
N SER A 329 -25.51 0.14 22.61
CA SER A 329 -25.42 -0.93 23.61
C SER A 329 -24.02 -1.54 23.64
N ASP A 330 -23.46 -1.88 22.47
CA ASP A 330 -22.11 -2.46 22.39
C ASP A 330 -21.06 -1.48 22.90
N TYR A 331 -21.21 -0.19 22.63
CA TYR A 331 -20.30 0.84 23.16
C TYR A 331 -20.32 0.87 24.70
N LEU A 332 -21.50 0.84 25.31
CA LEU A 332 -21.63 0.86 26.78
C LEU A 332 -21.10 -0.43 27.42
N GLU A 333 -21.34 -1.57 26.78
CA GLU A 333 -20.83 -2.87 27.22
C GLU A 333 -19.31 -2.95 27.09
N ALA A 334 -18.75 -2.48 25.97
CA ALA A 334 -17.31 -2.41 25.73
C ALA A 334 -16.63 -1.51 26.75
N ALA A 335 -17.24 -0.37 27.11
CA ALA A 335 -16.69 0.53 28.13
C ALA A 335 -16.63 -0.10 29.52
N ASN A 336 -17.48 -1.09 29.81
CA ASN A 336 -17.65 -1.66 31.15
C ASN A 336 -17.13 -3.10 31.26
N GLN A 337 -16.11 -3.46 30.47
CA GLN A 337 -15.44 -4.75 30.59
C GLN A 337 -14.41 -4.74 31.73
N SER A 338 -14.26 -5.88 32.41
CA SER A 338 -13.19 -6.17 33.38
C SER A 338 -12.20 -7.19 32.82
N VAL A 339 -11.10 -7.41 33.55
CA VAL A 339 -10.17 -8.52 33.26
C VAL A 339 -10.95 -9.84 33.35
N CYS A 340 -10.83 -10.69 32.35
CA CYS A 340 -11.62 -11.91 32.23
C CYS A 340 -10.91 -13.11 32.87
N LYS A 341 -11.61 -13.89 33.72
CA LYS A 341 -11.11 -15.21 34.14
C LYS A 341 -11.17 -16.18 32.97
N LEU A 342 -10.24 -17.13 32.96
CA LEU A 342 -10.33 -18.25 32.03
C LEU A 342 -11.64 -19.03 32.23
N ALA A 343 -12.06 -19.25 33.49
CA ALA A 343 -13.29 -19.98 33.80
C ALA A 343 -14.51 -19.34 33.12
N ASP A 344 -14.67 -18.01 33.25
CA ASP A 344 -15.80 -17.27 32.69
C ASP A 344 -15.82 -17.33 31.15
N MET A 345 -14.65 -17.20 30.53
CA MET A 345 -14.50 -17.38 29.08
C MET A 345 -14.90 -18.80 28.63
N LEU A 346 -14.45 -19.82 29.36
CA LEU A 346 -14.81 -21.22 29.09
C LEU A 346 -16.32 -21.46 29.21
N GLU A 347 -17.05 -20.68 30.03
CA GLU A 347 -18.52 -20.77 30.10
C GLU A 347 -19.22 -20.25 28.85
N VAL A 348 -18.65 -19.24 28.20
CA VAL A 348 -19.20 -18.65 26.97
C VAL A 348 -18.99 -19.55 25.77
N ILE A 349 -17.88 -20.29 25.71
CA ILE A 349 -17.47 -21.04 24.51
C ILE A 349 -17.88 -22.53 24.51
N LYS A 350 -18.84 -22.93 25.36
CA LYS A 350 -19.18 -24.35 25.63
C LYS A 350 -19.65 -25.15 24.40
N ASP A 351 -20.03 -24.50 23.28
CA ASP A 351 -20.61 -25.15 22.10
C ASP A 351 -19.61 -25.26 20.92
N ASN A 352 -19.25 -26.48 20.50
CA ASN A 352 -18.59 -26.85 19.22
C ASN A 352 -17.46 -25.92 18.69
N THR A 353 -16.88 -25.09 19.56
CA THR A 353 -15.95 -24.03 19.22
C THR A 353 -14.57 -24.55 19.57
N SER A 354 -13.69 -24.62 18.57
CA SER A 354 -12.30 -25.02 18.81
C SER A 354 -11.57 -23.97 19.62
N LEU A 355 -10.82 -24.39 20.63
CA LEU A 355 -10.11 -23.49 21.53
C LEU A 355 -8.61 -23.56 21.28
N ILE A 356 -7.96 -22.43 21.04
CA ILE A 356 -6.51 -22.31 21.03
C ILE A 356 -6.09 -21.56 22.29
N LEU A 357 -5.24 -22.17 23.12
CA LEU A 357 -4.72 -21.51 24.32
C LEU A 357 -3.23 -21.27 24.18
N ASN A 358 -2.84 -20.01 24.28
CA ASN A 358 -1.46 -19.58 24.44
C ASN A 358 -1.21 -19.28 25.92
N PHE A 359 0.00 -19.56 26.40
CA PHE A 359 0.35 -19.41 27.81
C PHE A 359 1.56 -18.50 27.92
N GLN A 360 1.50 -17.52 28.82
CA GLN A 360 2.67 -16.72 29.14
C GLN A 360 3.53 -17.38 30.21
N ASP A 361 4.84 -17.29 30.04
CA ASP A 361 5.79 -17.67 31.08
C ASP A 361 5.66 -16.75 32.29
N LEU A 362 5.72 -17.33 33.48
CA LEU A 362 5.67 -16.58 34.73
C LEU A 362 7.08 -16.12 35.14
N PRO A 363 7.20 -15.02 35.90
CA PRO A 363 8.45 -14.66 36.57
C PRO A 363 8.96 -15.78 37.49
N PRO A 364 10.28 -16.04 37.58
CA PRO A 364 10.83 -17.11 38.41
C PRO A 364 10.49 -17.02 39.91
N ASP A 365 10.22 -15.82 40.40
CA ASP A 365 9.82 -15.50 41.77
C ASP A 365 8.31 -15.65 42.03
N HIS A 366 7.52 -15.98 41.00
CA HIS A 366 6.09 -16.22 41.14
C HIS A 366 5.83 -17.51 41.96
N PRO A 367 4.91 -17.51 42.94
CA PRO A 367 4.68 -18.66 43.84
C PRO A 367 4.28 -19.94 43.09
N TYR A 368 3.66 -19.80 41.92
CA TYR A 368 3.20 -20.91 41.07
C TYR A 368 4.05 -21.15 39.83
N TYR A 369 5.29 -20.63 39.76
CA TYR A 369 6.18 -20.75 38.59
C TYR A 369 6.29 -22.19 38.04
N THR A 370 6.28 -23.21 38.90
CA THR A 370 6.40 -24.63 38.51
C THR A 370 5.08 -25.38 38.41
N SER A 371 3.95 -24.75 38.74
CA SER A 371 2.64 -25.44 38.84
C SER A 371 1.51 -24.76 38.06
N TYR A 372 1.78 -23.63 37.41
CA TYR A 372 0.75 -22.86 36.71
C TYR A 372 0.07 -23.64 35.58
N ILE A 373 0.83 -24.45 34.82
CA ILE A 373 0.26 -25.31 33.78
C ILE A 373 -0.75 -26.29 34.38
N ASN A 374 -0.41 -26.93 35.50
CA ASN A 374 -1.30 -27.87 36.18
C ASN A 374 -2.56 -27.19 36.71
N ILE A 375 -2.44 -26.00 37.32
CA ILE A 375 -3.59 -25.23 37.80
C ILE A 375 -4.53 -24.88 36.64
N THR A 376 -3.98 -24.36 35.54
CA THR A 376 -4.77 -23.98 34.38
C THR A 376 -5.42 -25.19 33.68
N LEU A 377 -4.70 -26.32 33.57
CA LEU A 377 -5.27 -27.57 33.05
C LEU A 377 -6.47 -28.03 33.88
N LYS A 378 -6.38 -27.97 35.21
CA LYS A 378 -7.51 -28.31 36.09
C LYS A 378 -8.70 -27.39 35.86
N THR A 379 -8.48 -26.09 35.68
CA THR A 379 -9.54 -25.13 35.36
C THR A 379 -10.24 -25.47 34.05
N ILE A 380 -9.49 -25.84 33.01
CA ILE A 380 -10.07 -26.24 31.72
C ILE A 380 -10.86 -27.54 31.85
N LEU A 381 -10.28 -28.56 32.50
CA LEU A 381 -10.96 -29.84 32.66
C LEU A 381 -12.23 -29.73 33.51
N ALA A 382 -12.23 -28.85 34.51
CA ALA A 382 -13.39 -28.58 35.35
C ALA A 382 -14.54 -27.89 34.61
N SER A 383 -14.28 -27.18 33.50
CA SER A 383 -15.34 -26.56 32.69
C SER A 383 -16.12 -27.57 31.84
N GLY A 384 -15.65 -28.81 31.75
CA GLY A 384 -16.22 -29.86 30.91
C GLY A 384 -15.74 -29.83 29.45
N ILE A 385 -14.93 -28.85 29.06
CA ILE A 385 -14.35 -28.75 27.70
C ILE A 385 -13.14 -29.70 27.62
N GLN A 386 -13.33 -30.83 26.93
CA GLN A 386 -12.27 -31.84 26.76
C GLN A 386 -11.85 -32.04 25.30
N GLN A 387 -12.69 -31.66 24.34
CA GLN A 387 -12.43 -31.84 22.92
C GLN A 387 -12.10 -30.51 22.24
N GLN A 388 -11.39 -30.56 21.12
CA GLN A 388 -11.08 -29.39 20.27
C GLN A 388 -10.18 -28.31 20.91
N VAL A 389 -9.48 -28.64 21.99
CA VAL A 389 -8.46 -27.77 22.58
C VAL A 389 -7.12 -28.01 21.89
N MET A 390 -6.55 -26.95 21.33
CA MET A 390 -5.23 -26.90 20.71
C MET A 390 -4.23 -26.26 21.68
N TRP A 391 -3.25 -27.07 22.09
CA TRP A 391 -2.22 -26.71 23.06
C TRP A 391 -0.95 -26.21 22.36
N LEU A 392 -0.77 -24.89 22.40
CA LEU A 392 0.38 -24.21 21.80
C LEU A 392 1.70 -24.39 22.55
N PRO A 393 1.76 -24.34 23.90
CA PRO A 393 3.04 -24.36 24.60
C PRO A 393 3.86 -25.61 24.30
N ASP A 394 5.16 -25.39 24.09
CA ASP A 394 6.15 -26.47 23.95
C ASP A 394 6.59 -27.04 25.30
N THR A 395 6.30 -26.34 26.40
CA THR A 395 6.62 -26.73 27.77
C THR A 395 5.65 -27.79 28.30
N GLU A 396 6.17 -28.71 29.11
CA GLU A 396 5.41 -29.74 29.84
C GLU A 396 4.44 -30.59 29.00
N ARG A 397 4.68 -30.75 27.69
CA ARG A 397 3.80 -31.56 26.80
C ARG A 397 3.55 -32.98 27.32
N GLN A 398 4.54 -33.59 27.97
CA GLN A 398 4.37 -34.93 28.58
C GLN A 398 3.33 -34.92 29.69
N LEU A 399 3.35 -33.91 30.56
CA LEU A 399 2.35 -33.72 31.62
C LEU A 399 0.97 -33.50 31.02
N VAL A 400 0.86 -32.62 30.01
CA VAL A 400 -0.41 -32.32 29.33
C VAL A 400 -1.00 -33.58 28.69
N ARG A 401 -0.18 -34.44 28.06
CA ARG A 401 -0.65 -35.72 27.51
C ARG A 401 -1.16 -36.69 28.56
N GLN A 402 -0.56 -36.69 29.74
CA GLN A 402 -0.98 -37.55 30.84
C GLN A 402 -2.29 -37.08 31.46
N ILE A 403 -2.44 -35.77 31.67
CA ILE A 403 -3.60 -35.16 32.34
C ILE A 403 -4.78 -34.96 31.39
N ALA A 404 -4.51 -34.54 30.16
CA ALA A 404 -5.50 -34.18 29.14
C ALA A 404 -5.13 -34.80 27.77
N PRO A 405 -5.22 -36.14 27.63
CA PRO A 405 -4.81 -36.84 26.39
C PRO A 405 -5.60 -36.43 25.15
N ALA A 406 -6.80 -35.87 25.32
CA ALA A 406 -7.63 -35.37 24.23
C ALA A 406 -7.15 -34.02 23.65
N PHE A 407 -6.25 -33.30 24.33
CA PHE A 407 -5.75 -32.01 23.86
C PHE A 407 -4.78 -32.18 22.69
N GLN A 408 -5.05 -31.45 21.62
CA GLN A 408 -4.26 -31.50 20.41
C GLN A 408 -2.99 -30.67 20.56
N GLN A 409 -1.84 -31.34 20.55
CA GLN A 409 -0.54 -30.69 20.61
C GLN A 409 -0.25 -29.98 19.28
N THR A 410 -0.02 -28.67 19.34
CA THR A 410 0.33 -27.85 18.18
C THR A 410 1.71 -27.24 18.35
N SER A 411 2.41 -26.86 17.28
CA SER A 411 3.69 -26.15 17.38
C SER A 411 3.71 -24.88 16.56
N GLY A 412 4.28 -23.82 17.13
CA GLY A 412 4.59 -22.58 16.45
C GLY A 412 5.93 -22.59 15.68
N LEU A 413 6.66 -23.70 15.74
CA LEU A 413 7.94 -23.86 15.03
C LEU A 413 7.76 -24.78 13.83
N LYS A 414 8.33 -24.36 12.68
CA LYS A 414 8.43 -25.23 11.50
C LYS A 414 9.53 -26.25 11.77
N LEU A 415 9.14 -27.50 12.01
CA LEU A 415 10.05 -28.62 12.25
C LEU A 415 9.87 -29.66 11.15
N ASP A 416 10.89 -30.49 10.96
CA ASP A 416 10.82 -31.62 10.03
C ASP A 416 9.69 -32.57 10.38
N ALA A 417 9.08 -33.19 9.37
CA ALA A 417 7.92 -34.06 9.55
C ALA A 417 8.19 -35.23 10.52
N GLU A 418 9.42 -35.74 10.56
CA GLU A 418 9.84 -36.79 11.50
C GLU A 418 9.83 -36.28 12.94
N ARG A 419 10.45 -35.11 13.19
CA ARG A 419 10.46 -34.46 14.51
C ARG A 419 9.06 -34.09 15.00
N LEU A 420 8.18 -33.66 14.09
CA LEU A 420 6.77 -33.41 14.43
C LEU A 420 6.07 -34.69 14.89
N ARG A 421 6.29 -35.82 14.19
CA ARG A 421 5.73 -37.13 14.54
C ARG A 421 6.27 -37.65 15.87
N GLU A 422 7.59 -37.57 16.10
CA GLU A 422 8.22 -37.93 17.38
C GLU A 422 7.62 -37.13 18.53
N LYS A 423 7.40 -35.84 18.30
CA LYS A 423 6.76 -34.95 19.25
C LYS A 423 5.24 -35.06 19.24
N GLY A 424 4.60 -35.99 18.54
CA GLY A 424 3.14 -36.15 18.52
C GLY A 424 2.37 -34.88 18.12
N ILE A 425 3.00 -34.00 17.34
CA ILE A 425 2.42 -32.76 16.85
C ILE A 425 1.71 -33.07 15.53
N VAL A 426 0.41 -32.79 15.50
CA VAL A 426 -0.46 -33.08 14.35
C VAL A 426 -0.98 -31.82 13.67
N LYS A 427 -0.80 -30.65 14.29
CA LYS A 427 -1.17 -29.35 13.75
C LYS A 427 -0.06 -28.33 14.01
N LEU A 428 0.08 -27.38 13.10
CA LEU A 428 1.04 -26.29 13.19
C LEU A 428 0.29 -24.97 13.33
N ASN A 429 0.78 -24.09 14.20
CA ASN A 429 0.32 -22.71 14.31
C ASN A 429 1.43 -21.78 13.78
N LEU A 430 1.61 -21.78 12.47
CA LEU A 430 2.64 -20.99 11.80
C LEU A 430 2.05 -19.72 11.22
N ARG A 431 2.88 -18.66 11.19
CA ARG A 431 2.65 -17.54 10.29
C ARG A 431 2.58 -18.08 8.86
N TYR A 432 1.61 -17.61 8.08
CA TYR A 432 1.34 -18.10 6.73
C TYR A 432 2.55 -17.98 5.78
N THR A 433 3.41 -16.98 5.95
CA THR A 433 4.72 -16.85 5.26
C THR A 433 5.59 -18.11 5.39
N LYS A 434 5.52 -18.78 6.54
CA LYS A 434 6.31 -19.98 6.82
C LYS A 434 5.68 -21.25 6.23
N VAL A 435 4.44 -21.17 5.75
CA VAL A 435 3.68 -22.27 5.14
C VAL A 435 3.97 -22.30 3.63
N THR A 436 5.22 -22.61 3.27
CA THR A 436 5.54 -22.85 1.86
C THR A 436 4.99 -24.22 1.43
N ASN A 437 4.03 -24.20 0.51
CA ASN A 437 3.69 -25.32 -0.36
C ASN A 437 4.23 -25.01 -1.77
N GLU A 438 4.82 -26.00 -2.41
CA GLU A 438 5.35 -25.93 -3.77
C GLU A 438 4.27 -25.58 -4.80
N ASP A 439 4.66 -24.70 -5.72
CA ASP A 439 4.12 -24.26 -7.02
C ASP A 439 2.59 -24.09 -7.25
N PRO A 440 2.14 -22.92 -7.75
CA PRO A 440 0.78 -22.76 -8.25
C PRO A 440 0.60 -23.45 -9.62
N PRO A 441 -0.60 -23.98 -9.93
CA PRO A 441 -0.89 -24.64 -11.19
C PRO A 441 -0.97 -23.64 -12.36
N ASP A 442 -0.26 -23.98 -13.44
CA ASP A 442 -0.39 -23.39 -14.78
C ASP A 442 -1.80 -23.61 -15.33
N GLU A 443 -2.63 -22.57 -15.44
CA GLU A 443 -3.66 -22.46 -16.48
C GLU A 443 -4.42 -21.12 -16.38
N TYR A 444 -4.02 -20.08 -17.12
CA TYR A 444 -4.91 -18.97 -17.54
C TYR A 444 -4.30 -18.12 -18.68
N ARG A 445 -3.85 -18.78 -19.77
CA ARG A 445 -3.09 -18.11 -20.85
C ARG A 445 -3.94 -17.40 -21.92
N LEU A 446 -5.23 -17.71 -22.08
CA LEU A 446 -5.96 -17.32 -23.30
C LEU A 446 -6.51 -15.87 -23.30
N ILE A 447 -6.97 -15.36 -22.16
CA ILE A 447 -7.60 -14.03 -22.06
C ILE A 447 -6.56 -12.91 -22.24
N TRP A 448 -5.35 -13.12 -21.72
CA TRP A 448 -4.25 -12.16 -21.79
C TRP A 448 -3.66 -12.04 -23.20
N ILE A 449 -3.47 -13.17 -23.89
CA ILE A 449 -2.98 -13.19 -25.29
C ILE A 449 -3.88 -12.34 -26.21
N THR A 450 -5.21 -12.37 -26.00
CA THR A 450 -6.13 -11.57 -26.83
C THR A 450 -6.07 -10.08 -26.55
N SER A 451 -5.87 -9.67 -25.30
CA SER A 451 -5.71 -8.26 -24.92
C SER A 451 -4.37 -7.69 -25.43
N ASP A 452 -3.32 -8.50 -25.38
CA ASP A 452 -1.97 -8.15 -25.85
C ASP A 452 -1.94 -7.96 -27.37
N LEU A 453 -2.64 -8.80 -28.13
CA LEU A 453 -2.73 -8.66 -29.59
C LEU A 453 -3.42 -7.35 -30.01
N ILE A 454 -4.52 -7.00 -29.34
CA ILE A 454 -5.29 -5.79 -29.64
C ILE A 454 -4.46 -4.55 -29.34
N SER A 455 -3.80 -4.53 -28.18
CA SER A 455 -2.96 -3.41 -27.76
C SER A 455 -1.75 -3.22 -28.69
N PHE A 456 -1.11 -4.30 -29.13
CA PHE A 456 0.00 -4.23 -30.09
C PHE A 456 -0.42 -3.58 -31.41
N VAL A 457 -1.59 -3.98 -31.94
CA VAL A 457 -2.16 -3.39 -33.17
C VAL A 457 -2.44 -1.89 -32.99
N VAL A 458 -2.97 -1.49 -31.83
CA VAL A 458 -3.22 -0.06 -31.52
C VAL A 458 -1.92 0.74 -31.48
N ILE A 459 -0.87 0.25 -30.81
CA ILE A 459 0.42 0.95 -30.73
C ILE A 459 1.04 1.11 -32.11
N VAL A 460 1.05 0.05 -32.93
CA VAL A 460 1.55 0.12 -34.32
C VAL A 460 0.74 1.12 -35.15
N GLY A 461 -0.59 1.14 -35.00
CA GLY A 461 -1.48 2.10 -35.63
C GLY A 461 -1.15 3.55 -35.27
N VAL A 462 -0.89 3.84 -33.99
CA VAL A 462 -0.49 5.17 -33.51
C VAL A 462 0.85 5.61 -34.13
N PHE A 463 1.84 4.71 -34.19
CA PHE A 463 3.13 5.00 -34.81
C PHE A 463 3.02 5.30 -36.31
N ILE A 464 2.23 4.53 -37.05
CA ILE A 464 2.00 4.74 -38.48
C ILE A 464 1.27 6.08 -38.71
N PHE A 465 0.22 6.35 -37.95
CA PHE A 465 -0.55 7.59 -38.06
C PHE A 465 0.31 8.83 -37.74
N GLN A 466 1.14 8.78 -36.70
CA GLN A 466 2.04 9.89 -36.37
C GLN A 466 3.13 10.09 -37.43
N LYS A 467 3.71 9.02 -37.96
CA LYS A 467 4.67 9.08 -39.07
C LYS A 467 4.04 9.73 -40.30
N TRP A 468 2.78 9.39 -40.62
CA TRP A 468 2.03 10.01 -41.71
C TRP A 468 1.76 11.50 -41.45
N ARG A 469 1.27 11.85 -40.25
CA ARG A 469 1.02 13.24 -39.84
C ARG A 469 2.29 14.11 -39.90
N LEU A 470 3.42 13.60 -39.43
CA LEU A 470 4.71 14.30 -39.45
C LEU A 470 5.36 14.30 -40.83
N GLY A 471 5.16 13.24 -41.63
CA GLY A 471 5.54 13.19 -43.04
C GLY A 471 4.82 14.25 -43.87
N SER A 472 3.55 14.53 -43.57
CA SER A 472 2.77 15.63 -44.17
C SER A 472 3.25 17.02 -43.75
N ILE A 473 4.08 17.15 -42.71
CA ILE A 473 4.69 18.43 -42.31
C ILE A 473 6.01 18.68 -43.08
N ARG A 474 6.66 17.64 -43.61
CA ARG A 474 7.84 17.78 -44.49
C ARG A 474 7.52 18.32 -45.89
N THR A 475 6.26 18.44 -46.28
CA THR A 475 5.84 19.06 -47.55
C THR A 475 5.67 20.58 -47.47
N TYR A 476 5.95 21.23 -46.33
CA TYR A 476 6.08 22.68 -46.29
C TYR A 476 7.51 23.10 -46.59
N ASN A 477 7.72 23.56 -47.82
CA ASN A 477 8.97 24.13 -48.29
C ASN A 477 9.32 25.38 -47.42
N PRO A 478 10.50 25.47 -46.76
CA PRO A 478 10.87 26.61 -45.93
C PRO A 478 10.84 27.96 -46.67
N GLU A 479 10.89 27.95 -48.00
CA GLU A 479 10.75 29.15 -48.84
C GLU A 479 9.32 29.73 -48.86
N GLN A 480 8.27 28.92 -48.67
CA GLN A 480 6.89 29.43 -48.62
C GLN A 480 6.59 30.21 -47.32
N ILE A 481 7.28 29.90 -46.23
CA ILE A 481 7.13 30.64 -44.96
C ILE A 481 7.84 32.00 -45.05
N MET A 482 8.98 32.09 -45.76
CA MET A 482 9.66 33.37 -45.99
C MET A 482 8.87 34.32 -46.91
N LEU A 483 8.18 33.80 -47.93
CA LEU A 483 7.38 34.61 -48.86
C LEU A 483 6.05 35.11 -48.26
N SER A 484 5.43 34.37 -47.34
CA SER A 484 4.22 34.84 -46.64
C SER A 484 4.50 35.89 -45.55
N ALA A 485 5.72 35.90 -45.00
CA ALA A 485 6.15 36.88 -44.00
C ALA A 485 6.72 38.18 -44.60
N ALA A 486 7.14 38.19 -45.87
CA ALA A 486 7.78 39.34 -46.51
C ALA A 486 6.83 40.27 -47.32
N VAL A 487 5.57 39.89 -47.57
CA VAL A 487 4.65 40.68 -48.44
C VAL A 487 3.79 41.69 -47.67
N ARG A 488 3.84 41.76 -46.33
CA ARG A 488 3.12 42.80 -45.57
C ARG A 488 4.05 43.85 -44.99
N ARG A 489 4.47 44.80 -45.84
CA ARG A 489 4.50 46.21 -45.45
C ARG A 489 4.20 47.17 -46.61
N SER A 490 3.19 48.00 -46.32
CA SER A 490 2.91 49.35 -46.83
C SER A 490 2.44 49.53 -48.28
N SER A 491 1.13 49.70 -48.45
CA SER A 491 0.66 50.95 -49.04
C SER A 491 -0.60 51.44 -48.34
N ARG A 492 -0.64 52.75 -48.11
CA ARG A 492 -1.89 53.53 -48.04
C ARG A 492 -2.73 53.18 -49.28
N ASP A 493 -4.05 53.33 -49.16
CA ASP A 493 -5.06 53.09 -50.20
C ASP A 493 -5.74 51.72 -50.18
N VAL A 494 -6.53 51.46 -49.13
CA VAL A 494 -7.91 50.96 -49.34
C VAL A 494 -8.82 51.66 -48.32
N LYS A 495 -9.03 52.96 -48.54
CA LYS A 495 -10.07 53.76 -47.86
C LYS A 495 -11.45 53.59 -48.54
N ILE A 496 -11.63 52.53 -49.34
CA ILE A 496 -12.82 52.30 -50.15
C ILE A 496 -13.22 50.81 -50.02
N MET A 497 -13.63 50.40 -48.83
CA MET A 497 -14.51 49.24 -48.66
C MET A 497 -15.24 49.26 -47.30
N LYS A 498 -15.42 50.47 -46.73
CA LYS A 498 -16.15 50.69 -45.48
C LYS A 498 -17.66 50.90 -45.66
N GLU A 499 -18.18 50.75 -46.87
CA GLU A 499 -19.59 51.06 -47.21
C GLU A 499 -20.43 49.86 -47.67
N LYS A 500 -19.95 48.61 -47.56
CA LYS A 500 -20.72 47.43 -47.99
C LYS A 500 -21.05 46.40 -46.90
N LEU A 501 -20.94 46.75 -45.62
CA LEU A 501 -21.34 45.88 -44.50
C LEU A 501 -22.43 46.50 -43.61
N ILE A 502 -23.15 47.49 -44.13
CA ILE A 502 -24.42 47.96 -43.57
C ILE A 502 -25.51 47.32 -44.45
N PHE A 503 -26.43 46.56 -43.84
CA PHE A 503 -27.42 45.64 -44.42
C PHE A 503 -26.98 44.18 -44.59
N SER A 504 -26.86 43.48 -43.46
CA SER A 504 -27.33 42.10 -43.26
C SER A 504 -27.15 41.74 -41.78
N GLY A 505 -27.95 42.36 -40.93
CA GLY A 505 -28.14 41.90 -39.56
C GLY A 505 -29.21 40.79 -39.51
N MET A 506 -29.17 40.04 -38.41
CA MET A 506 -30.14 39.05 -37.90
C MET A 506 -29.88 37.62 -38.45
N ASP A 507 -29.42 36.62 -37.69
CA ASP A 507 -29.55 36.35 -36.26
C ASP A 507 -28.27 35.82 -35.59
N GLN A 508 -28.09 36.22 -34.34
CA GLN A 508 -27.12 35.67 -33.39
C GLN A 508 -27.73 34.52 -32.58
N GLY A 509 -26.92 33.51 -32.29
CA GLY A 509 -27.20 32.49 -31.28
C GLY A 509 -25.96 31.66 -31.00
N TRP A 510 -25.07 32.19 -30.16
CA TRP A 510 -23.85 31.54 -29.69
C TRP A 510 -24.12 30.30 -28.82
N SER A 511 -23.08 29.46 -28.73
CA SER A 511 -22.56 28.84 -27.49
C SER A 511 -22.63 27.31 -27.40
N VAL A 512 -21.44 26.71 -27.31
CA VAL A 512 -21.11 25.50 -26.53
C VAL A 512 -21.83 24.21 -26.97
N LYS A 513 -21.31 23.56 -28.03
CA LYS A 513 -21.60 22.13 -28.32
C LYS A 513 -20.56 21.44 -29.23
N ALA A 514 -19.29 21.77 -29.08
CA ALA A 514 -18.18 21.04 -29.72
C ALA A 514 -17.10 20.57 -28.71
N LEU A 515 -17.41 20.62 -27.41
CA LEU A 515 -16.53 20.14 -26.32
C LEU A 515 -17.04 18.84 -25.67
N CYS A 516 -17.97 18.13 -26.32
CA CYS A 516 -18.64 16.95 -25.73
C CYS A 516 -18.49 15.69 -26.60
N PHE A 517 -17.35 15.51 -27.28
CA PHE A 517 -17.11 14.30 -28.08
C PHE A 517 -15.72 13.66 -27.93
N ILE A 518 -14.93 14.06 -26.92
CA ILE A 518 -13.59 13.48 -26.64
C ILE A 518 -13.46 12.98 -25.17
N LEU A 519 -14.56 12.84 -24.43
CA LEU A 519 -14.51 12.40 -23.03
C LEU A 519 -15.38 11.17 -22.70
N GLN A 520 -15.63 10.31 -23.69
CA GLN A 520 -16.47 9.13 -23.49
C GLN A 520 -15.94 7.91 -24.23
N LEU A 521 -14.68 7.55 -23.96
CA LEU A 521 -14.07 6.26 -24.32
C LEU A 521 -12.90 5.90 -23.37
N SER A 522 -13.15 6.08 -22.08
CA SER A 522 -12.31 5.54 -21.01
C SER A 522 -13.22 5.14 -19.85
N LEU A 523 -13.91 4.01 -20.05
CA LEU A 523 -14.54 3.13 -19.06
C LEU A 523 -15.14 1.91 -19.81
N CYS A 524 -14.27 0.93 -20.08
CA CYS A 524 -14.56 -0.50 -20.17
C CYS A 524 -13.25 -1.25 -19.96
#